data_AF-A0A502SZ47-F1
#
_entry.id   AF-A0A502SZ47-F1
#
_cell.length_a   1.000
_cell.length_b   1.000
_cell.length_c   1.000
_cell.angle_alpha   90.00
_cell.angle_beta   90.00
_cell.angle_gamma   90.00
#
_symmetry.space_group_name_H-M   'P 1'
#
loop_
_entity.id
_entity.type
_entity.pdbx_description
1 polymer ?
#
loop_
_entity_poly.entity_id
_entity_poly.type
_entity_poly.pdbx_seq_one_letter_code
_entity_poly.pdbx_strand_id
1 'polypeptide(L)'
;MTVRKKGDRLKLPPIVAGEWRGEIVAPASVNFGQVVQPGPPRQSVEFTYIILPATLIMPDAAFRWPGIVMVMAPTPLKTDFPDAGTLFPADRLPSLSLSLQVTRAQFSDMLPRIEARRFKDFYFTVEEASEGSWPVRSWGMGTMTT
;
A
#
# COMPACT_ATOMS: atom_id res chain seq x y z
N MET A 1 22.24 -22.34 37.25
CA MET A 1 21.55 -22.48 35.94
C MET A 1 20.35 -21.56 35.94
N THR A 2 20.45 -20.41 35.28
CA THR A 2 19.35 -19.45 35.17
C THR A 2 18.63 -19.70 33.85
N VAL A 3 17.42 -20.26 33.94
CA VAL A 3 16.55 -20.49 32.77
C VAL A 3 16.17 -19.12 32.20
N ARG A 4 16.73 -18.76 31.05
CA ARG A 4 16.26 -17.62 30.23
C ARG A 4 14.80 -17.88 29.88
N LYS A 5 13.86 -17.14 30.49
CA LYS A 5 12.48 -17.04 30.01
C LYS A 5 12.54 -16.55 28.56
N LYS A 6 12.13 -17.43 27.63
CA LYS A 6 11.90 -17.10 26.23
C LYS A 6 10.84 -16.00 26.23
N GLY A 7 11.25 -14.77 25.89
CA GLY A 7 10.38 -13.59 25.94
C GLY A 7 9.09 -13.86 25.19
N ASP A 8 7.98 -13.49 25.82
CA ASP A 8 6.64 -13.64 25.26
C ASP A 8 6.65 -12.96 23.87
N ARG A 9 6.41 -13.75 22.83
CA ARG A 9 6.42 -13.25 21.45
C ARG A 9 5.22 -12.31 21.37
N LEU A 10 5.47 -11.02 21.12
CA LEU A 10 4.41 -10.01 20.99
C LEU A 10 3.31 -10.56 20.08
N LYS A 11 2.14 -10.84 20.65
CA LYS A 11 0.98 -11.33 19.90
C LYS A 11 0.32 -10.13 19.26
N LEU A 12 0.60 -9.94 17.97
CA LEU A 12 -0.07 -8.92 17.17
C LEU A 12 -1.48 -9.41 16.81
N PRO A 13 -2.45 -8.50 16.65
CA PRO A 13 -3.79 -8.87 16.18
C PRO A 13 -3.75 -9.59 14.82
N PRO A 14 -4.70 -10.47 14.50
CA PRO A 14 -4.81 -10.99 13.14
C PRO A 14 -5.23 -9.88 12.17
N ILE A 15 -4.81 -10.00 10.90
CA ILE A 15 -5.37 -9.20 9.81
C ILE A 15 -6.74 -9.80 9.47
N VAL A 16 -7.76 -8.94 9.35
CA VAL A 16 -9.16 -9.32 9.14
C VAL A 16 -9.73 -8.63 7.90
N ALA A 17 -10.67 -9.29 7.24
CA ALA A 17 -11.47 -8.69 6.18
C ALA A 17 -12.36 -7.55 6.72
N GLY A 18 -12.76 -6.63 5.83
CA GLY A 18 -13.65 -5.52 6.15
C GLY A 18 -13.09 -4.16 5.75
N GLU A 19 -13.70 -3.11 6.30
CA GLU A 19 -13.37 -1.73 5.98
C GLU A 19 -12.25 -1.20 6.89
N TRP A 20 -11.11 -0.91 6.29
CA TRP A 20 -9.96 -0.33 6.97
C TRP A 20 -9.85 1.16 6.66
N ARG A 21 -9.17 1.87 7.56
CA ARG A 21 -8.76 3.26 7.36
C ARG A 21 -7.25 3.37 7.40
N GLY A 22 -6.71 4.47 6.89
CA GLY A 22 -5.32 4.79 7.11
C GLY A 22 -5.04 6.27 7.13
N GLU A 23 -3.96 6.61 7.82
CA GLU A 23 -3.49 7.98 8.05
C GLU A 23 -2.05 8.08 7.51
N ILE A 24 -1.77 9.04 6.64
CA ILE A 24 -0.43 9.32 6.11
C ILE A 24 0.35 10.11 7.17
N VAL A 25 1.46 9.53 7.65
CA VAL A 25 2.18 10.06 8.83
C VAL A 25 3.46 10.83 8.46
N ALA A 26 3.92 10.75 7.21
CA ALA A 26 5.11 11.44 6.75
C ALA A 26 5.04 11.78 5.26
N PRO A 27 5.92 12.66 4.75
CA PRO A 27 5.96 12.99 3.32
C PRO A 27 6.13 11.76 2.44
N ALA A 28 5.49 11.80 1.27
CA ALA A 28 5.59 10.77 0.26
C ALA A 28 6.96 10.76 -0.42
N SER A 29 7.39 9.59 -0.89
CA SER A 29 8.44 9.45 -1.88
C SER A 29 7.81 9.11 -3.23
N VAL A 30 8.06 9.94 -4.24
CA VAL A 30 7.60 9.71 -5.62
C VAL A 30 8.80 9.26 -6.45
N ASN A 31 8.65 8.15 -7.17
CA ASN A 31 9.74 7.50 -7.88
C ASN A 31 9.35 7.28 -9.35
N PHE A 32 10.26 7.65 -10.25
CA PHE A 32 10.12 7.52 -11.69
C PHE A 32 11.27 6.65 -12.22
N GLY A 33 10.95 5.72 -13.10
CA GLY A 33 11.95 4.88 -13.74
C GLY A 33 11.50 4.33 -15.08
N GLN A 34 12.47 3.79 -15.81
CA GLN A 34 12.24 3.07 -17.05
C GLN A 34 13.21 1.89 -17.17
N VAL A 35 12.79 0.85 -17.86
CA VAL A 35 13.62 -0.28 -18.24
C VAL A 35 13.42 -0.58 -19.72
N VAL A 36 14.51 -0.80 -20.45
CA VAL A 36 14.43 -1.21 -21.86
C VAL A 36 14.43 -2.72 -21.95
N GLN A 37 13.29 -3.30 -22.33
CA GLN A 37 13.14 -4.73 -22.54
C GLN A 37 13.93 -5.20 -23.77
N PRO A 38 14.57 -6.38 -23.71
CA PRO A 38 15.26 -6.96 -24.86
C PRO A 38 14.26 -7.42 -25.94
N GLY A 39 14.67 -7.36 -27.21
CA GLY A 39 13.88 -7.84 -28.36
C GLY A 39 14.07 -6.99 -29.62
N PRO A 40 13.68 -7.48 -30.82
CA PRO A 40 13.48 -6.65 -32.00
C PRO A 40 11.98 -6.37 -32.22
N PRO A 41 11.50 -5.11 -32.08
CA PRO A 41 12.23 -3.92 -31.61
C PRO A 41 12.39 -3.92 -30.08
N ARG A 42 13.41 -3.19 -29.60
CA ARG A 42 13.56 -2.92 -28.16
C ARG A 42 12.41 -2.04 -27.71
N GLN A 43 11.80 -2.36 -26.57
CA GLN A 43 10.68 -1.61 -26.03
C GLN A 43 11.04 -1.00 -24.68
N SER A 44 10.88 0.31 -24.54
CA SER A 44 10.98 0.97 -23.22
C SER A 44 9.70 0.76 -22.44
N VAL A 45 9.84 0.37 -21.17
CA VAL A 45 8.74 0.18 -20.23
C VAL A 45 8.97 1.10 -19.04
N GLU A 46 8.08 2.06 -18.89
CA GLU A 46 8.11 3.02 -17.79
C GLU A 46 7.42 2.44 -16.56
N PHE A 47 7.94 2.75 -15.38
CA PHE A 47 7.31 2.44 -14.11
C PHE A 47 7.35 3.68 -13.21
N THR A 48 6.23 3.93 -12.54
CA THR A 48 6.12 5.04 -11.59
C THR A 48 5.35 4.57 -10.38
N TYR A 49 5.87 4.90 -9.19
CA TYR A 49 5.25 4.52 -7.94
C TYR A 49 5.46 5.58 -6.85
N ILE A 50 4.53 5.62 -5.91
CA ILE A 50 4.58 6.44 -4.71
C ILE A 50 4.70 5.52 -3.50
N ILE A 51 5.54 5.90 -2.54
CA ILE A 51 5.63 5.27 -1.23
C ILE A 51 5.14 6.28 -0.18
N LEU A 52 4.12 5.89 0.58
CA LEU A 52 3.55 6.66 1.68
C LEU A 52 3.78 5.93 3.00
N PRO A 53 4.49 6.53 3.97
CA PRO A 53 4.46 6.04 5.35
C PRO A 53 3.07 6.28 5.94
N ALA A 54 2.46 5.25 6.51
CA ALA A 54 1.09 5.33 7.02
C ALA A 54 0.88 4.55 8.32
N THR A 55 -0.21 4.86 8.99
CA THR A 55 -0.83 4.00 10.00
C THR A 55 -2.05 3.35 9.38
N LEU A 56 -2.20 2.02 9.48
CA LEU A 56 -3.37 1.29 9.01
C LEU A 56 -4.24 0.89 10.19
N ILE A 57 -5.48 1.34 10.19
CA ILE A 57 -6.42 1.22 11.31
C ILE A 57 -7.37 0.07 10.99
N MET A 58 -7.42 -0.91 11.90
CA MET A 58 -8.31 -2.07 11.78
C MET A 58 -9.80 -1.65 11.74
N PRO A 59 -10.71 -2.48 11.21
CA PRO A 59 -12.13 -2.15 11.10
C PRO A 59 -12.81 -1.81 12.44
N ASP A 60 -12.42 -2.50 13.51
CA ASP A 60 -12.90 -2.24 14.88
C ASP A 60 -12.13 -1.12 15.60
N ALA A 61 -11.14 -0.52 14.92
CA ALA A 61 -10.18 0.44 15.45
C ALA A 61 -9.42 -0.02 16.72
N ALA A 62 -9.44 -1.31 17.05
CA ALA A 62 -8.80 -1.85 18.25
C ALA A 62 -7.27 -1.78 18.17
N PHE A 63 -6.72 -1.74 16.95
CA PHE A 63 -5.29 -1.62 16.74
C PHE A 63 -4.94 -0.80 15.50
N ARG A 64 -3.76 -0.18 15.58
CA ARG A 64 -3.17 0.68 14.56
C ARG A 64 -1.84 0.07 14.12
N TRP A 65 -1.82 -0.49 12.94
CA TRP A 65 -0.63 -1.09 12.34
C TRP A 65 0.30 -0.01 11.78
N PRO A 66 1.60 -0.05 12.10
CA PRO A 66 2.59 0.64 11.28
C PRO A 66 2.51 0.09 9.86
N GLY A 67 2.53 0.97 8.86
CA GLY A 67 2.41 0.52 7.49
C GLY A 67 3.08 1.40 6.44
N ILE A 68 3.21 0.80 5.26
CA ILE A 68 3.64 1.49 4.05
C ILE A 68 2.55 1.28 3.01
N VAL A 69 2.15 2.37 2.35
CA VAL A 69 1.28 2.30 1.17
C VAL A 69 2.15 2.50 -0.07
N MET A 70 2.11 1.55 -0.99
CA MET A 70 2.71 1.66 -2.31
C MET A 70 1.60 1.89 -3.33
N VAL A 71 1.56 3.06 -3.95
CA VAL A 71 0.63 3.35 -5.05
C VAL A 71 1.39 3.18 -6.36
N MET A 72 0.95 2.28 -7.21
CA MET A 72 1.63 1.98 -8.47
C MET A 72 0.69 2.13 -9.67
N ALA A 73 1.19 2.79 -10.71
CA ALA A 73 0.57 2.76 -12.02
C ALA A 73 1.17 1.58 -12.79
N PRO A 74 0.37 0.59 -13.22
CA PRO A 74 0.91 -0.56 -13.88
C PRO A 74 1.42 -0.20 -15.28
N THR A 75 2.41 -0.97 -15.72
CA THR A 75 3.00 -0.78 -17.05
C THR A 75 1.97 -1.14 -18.12
N PRO A 76 2.04 -0.57 -19.34
CA PRO A 76 1.15 -0.93 -20.44
C PRO A 76 1.12 -2.43 -20.79
N LEU A 77 2.13 -3.20 -20.35
CA LEU A 77 2.26 -4.64 -20.59
C LEU A 77 1.46 -5.52 -19.60
N LYS A 78 0.91 -4.94 -18.53
CA LYS A 78 0.05 -5.64 -17.57
C LYS A 78 -1.13 -4.74 -17.26
N THR A 79 -2.25 -4.97 -17.91
CA THR A 79 -3.47 -4.15 -17.77
C THR A 79 -4.46 -4.72 -16.78
N ASP A 80 -4.38 -6.03 -16.51
CA ASP A 80 -5.41 -6.74 -15.77
C ASP A 80 -4.98 -6.92 -14.32
N PHE A 81 -5.71 -6.23 -13.44
CA PHE A 81 -5.64 -6.42 -12.00
C PHE A 81 -7.06 -6.73 -11.53
N PRO A 82 -7.35 -7.96 -11.08
CA PRO A 82 -8.69 -8.30 -10.61
C PRO A 82 -9.06 -7.52 -9.34
N ASP A 83 -8.04 -7.10 -8.58
CA ASP A 83 -8.18 -6.36 -7.34
C ASP A 83 -7.60 -4.95 -7.46
N ALA A 84 -8.13 -4.01 -6.67
CA ALA A 84 -7.63 -2.65 -6.58
C ALA A 84 -6.29 -2.56 -5.81
N GLY A 85 -5.84 -3.67 -5.22
CA GLY A 85 -4.62 -3.73 -4.44
C GLY A 85 -4.48 -5.01 -3.63
N THR A 86 -3.54 -5.00 -2.69
CA THR A 86 -3.26 -6.12 -1.78
C THR A 86 -2.69 -5.60 -0.48
N LEU A 87 -3.14 -6.16 0.64
CA LEU A 87 -2.57 -5.96 1.97
C LEU A 87 -1.78 -7.22 2.36
N PHE A 88 -0.57 -7.06 2.88
CA PHE A 88 0.27 -8.18 3.31
C PHE A 88 1.22 -7.78 4.44
N PRO A 89 1.61 -8.72 5.32
CA PRO A 89 2.59 -8.44 6.36
C PRO A 89 3.99 -8.22 5.77
N ALA A 90 4.78 -7.35 6.39
CA ALA A 90 6.20 -7.23 6.06
C ALA A 90 7.00 -8.40 6.67
N ASP A 91 7.99 -8.92 5.95
CA ASP A 91 8.73 -10.12 6.36
C ASP A 91 9.52 -9.96 7.68
N ARG A 92 10.03 -8.74 7.94
CA ARG A 92 11.05 -8.51 8.99
C ARG A 92 10.59 -7.62 10.13
N LEU A 93 9.49 -6.88 9.95
CA LEU A 93 9.02 -5.88 10.89
C LEU A 93 7.54 -6.12 11.19
N PRO A 94 7.07 -5.83 12.41
CA PRO A 94 5.67 -5.91 12.79
C PRO A 94 4.86 -4.76 12.14
N SER A 95 4.75 -4.80 10.81
CA SER A 95 4.16 -3.77 9.97
C SER A 95 3.45 -4.39 8.77
N LEU A 96 2.54 -3.63 8.18
CA LEU A 96 1.79 -4.03 6.99
C LEU A 96 2.23 -3.24 5.76
N SER A 97 2.18 -3.88 4.60
CA SER A 97 2.34 -3.24 3.30
C SER A 97 1.01 -3.28 2.56
N LEU A 98 0.56 -2.13 2.10
CA LEU A 98 -0.64 -1.96 1.29
C LEU A 98 -0.21 -1.54 -0.12
N SER A 99 -0.31 -2.42 -1.10
CA SER A 99 -0.15 -2.05 -2.50
C SER A 99 -1.49 -1.63 -3.10
N LEU A 100 -1.54 -0.48 -3.76
CA LEU A 100 -2.72 0.02 -4.46
C LEU A 100 -2.38 0.17 -5.96
N GLN A 101 -3.28 -0.33 -6.79
CA GLN A 101 -3.22 -0.17 -8.23
C GLN A 101 -4.01 1.08 -8.63
N VAL A 102 -3.40 1.94 -9.43
CA VAL A 102 -4.02 3.14 -10.01
C VAL A 102 -3.86 3.12 -11.52
N THR A 103 -4.73 3.83 -12.24
CA THR A 103 -4.45 4.13 -13.65
C THR A 103 -3.34 5.18 -13.76
N ARG A 104 -2.69 5.28 -14.92
CA ARG A 104 -1.70 6.34 -15.15
C ARG A 104 -2.29 7.75 -15.03
N ALA A 105 -3.52 7.94 -15.51
CA ALA A 105 -4.24 9.21 -15.37
C ALA A 105 -4.48 9.55 -13.89
N GLN A 106 -4.99 8.58 -13.11
CA GLN A 106 -5.22 8.76 -11.68
C GLN A 106 -3.92 9.06 -10.92
N PHE A 107 -2.82 8.38 -11.27
CA PHE A 107 -1.50 8.67 -10.70
C PHE A 107 -1.07 10.12 -10.96
N SER A 108 -1.16 10.58 -12.21
CA SER A 108 -0.84 11.95 -12.60
C SER A 108 -1.69 12.98 -11.84
N ASP A 109 -2.98 12.70 -11.65
CA ASP A 109 -3.88 13.55 -10.86
C ASP A 109 -3.49 13.59 -9.38
N MET A 110 -2.97 12.49 -8.82
CA MET A 110 -2.57 12.43 -7.42
C MET A 110 -1.30 13.25 -7.12
N LEU A 111 -0.35 13.33 -8.05
CA LEU A 111 0.94 14.01 -7.85
C LEU A 111 0.85 15.43 -7.25
N PRO A 112 0.13 16.40 -7.84
CA PRO A 112 0.08 17.76 -7.30
C PRO A 112 -0.56 17.80 -5.90
N ARG A 113 -1.47 16.87 -5.61
CA ARG A 113 -2.13 16.76 -4.29
C ARG A 113 -1.19 16.19 -3.23
N ILE A 114 -0.32 15.26 -3.62
CA ILE A 114 0.74 14.70 -2.78
C ILE A 114 1.82 15.75 -2.48
N GLU A 115 2.28 16.49 -3.49
CA GLU A 115 3.26 17.57 -3.34
C GLU A 115 2.74 18.65 -2.39
N ALA A 116 1.46 19.02 -2.53
CA ALA A 116 0.77 19.96 -1.64
C ALA A 116 0.42 19.35 -0.25
N ARG A 117 0.80 18.09 0.01
CA ARG A 117 0.51 17.35 1.26
C ARG A 117 -0.97 17.35 1.66
N ARG A 118 -1.86 17.31 0.65
CA ARG A 118 -3.32 17.40 0.83
C ARG A 118 -3.99 16.07 1.15
N PHE A 119 -3.35 14.95 0.82
CA PHE A 119 -3.80 13.64 1.29
C PHE A 119 -3.37 13.44 2.74
N LYS A 120 -4.35 13.09 3.58
CA LYS A 120 -4.15 12.80 5.01
C LYS A 120 -4.70 11.43 5.34
N ASP A 121 -5.95 11.21 4.98
CA ASP A 121 -6.66 9.99 5.32
C ASP A 121 -7.11 9.25 4.06
N PHE A 122 -7.17 7.94 4.19
CA PHE A 122 -7.66 7.04 3.16
C PHE A 122 -8.45 5.90 3.78
N TYR A 123 -9.24 5.23 2.95
CA TYR A 123 -10.02 4.06 3.32
C TYR A 123 -9.83 2.98 2.27
N PHE A 124 -9.94 1.73 2.67
CA PHE A 124 -9.81 0.58 1.77
C PHE A 124 -10.57 -0.62 2.31
N THR A 125 -11.08 -1.46 1.42
CA THR A 125 -11.81 -2.67 1.79
C THR A 125 -10.95 -3.89 1.50
N VAL A 126 -10.73 -4.68 2.55
CA VAL A 126 -9.93 -5.90 2.54
C VAL A 126 -10.87 -7.09 2.44
N GLU A 127 -10.61 -7.98 1.48
CA GLU A 127 -11.33 -9.25 1.32
C GLU A 127 -10.64 -10.38 2.11
N GLU A 128 -11.24 -11.56 2.11
CA GLU A 128 -10.68 -12.73 2.78
C GLU A 128 -9.28 -13.11 2.26
N ALA A 129 -8.48 -13.67 3.15
CA ALA A 129 -7.10 -14.01 2.85
C ALA A 129 -7.01 -15.03 1.70
N SER A 130 -6.10 -14.77 0.76
CA SER A 130 -5.68 -15.69 -0.30
C SER A 130 -4.16 -15.76 -0.31
N GLU A 131 -3.62 -16.97 -0.17
CA GLU A 131 -2.17 -17.26 -0.25
C GLU A 131 -1.29 -16.39 0.67
N GLY A 132 -1.78 -16.04 1.87
CA GLY A 132 -1.01 -15.24 2.84
C GLY A 132 -1.04 -13.73 2.57
N SER A 133 -1.90 -13.28 1.67
CA SER A 133 -2.18 -11.88 1.38
C SER A 133 -3.69 -11.63 1.41
N TRP A 134 -4.11 -10.38 1.55
CA TRP A 134 -5.53 -10.02 1.54
C TRP A 134 -5.79 -9.10 0.35
N PRO A 135 -6.64 -9.53 -0.62
CA PRO A 135 -7.01 -8.69 -1.74
C PRO A 135 -7.71 -7.41 -1.29
N VAL A 136 -7.48 -6.31 -2.00
CA VAL A 136 -8.17 -5.04 -1.75
C VAL A 136 -9.19 -4.83 -2.84
N ARG A 137 -10.48 -4.87 -2.49
CA ARG A 137 -11.57 -4.67 -3.44
C ARG A 137 -11.74 -3.21 -3.85
N SER A 138 -11.54 -2.29 -2.92
CA SER A 138 -11.72 -0.86 -3.15
C SER A 138 -10.84 -0.02 -2.24
N TRP A 139 -10.55 1.21 -2.66
CA TRP A 139 -9.90 2.21 -1.84
C TRP A 139 -10.30 3.62 -2.28
N GLY A 140 -10.10 4.59 -1.40
CA GLY A 140 -10.27 6.01 -1.71
C GLY A 140 -9.44 6.88 -0.78
N MET A 141 -9.08 8.08 -1.26
CA MET A 141 -8.28 9.05 -0.52
C MET A 141 -8.99 10.39 -0.46
N GLY A 142 -9.06 10.99 0.73
CA GLY A 142 -9.62 12.31 0.92
C GLY A 142 -8.55 13.39 0.79
N THR A 143 -8.87 14.48 0.09
CA THR A 143 -8.11 15.73 0.20
C THR A 143 -8.89 16.73 1.03
N MET A 144 -8.23 17.37 1.99
CA MET A 144 -8.82 18.55 2.62
C MET A 144 -8.65 19.76 1.68
N THR A 145 -9.76 20.43 1.37
CA THR A 145 -9.73 21.77 0.78
C THR A 145 -9.72 22.77 1.92
N THR A 146 -8.58 23.46 2.09
CA THR A 146 -8.49 24.67 2.91
C THR A 146 -9.23 25.82 2.24
#